data_AF-A0A929B3E6-F1
#
_entry.id   AF-A0A929B3E6-F1
#
_cell.length_a   1.000
_cell.length_b   1.000
_cell.length_c   1.000
_cell.angle_alpha   90.00
_cell.angle_beta   90.00
_cell.angle_gamma   90.00
#
_symmetry.space_group_name_H-M   'P 1'
#
loop_
_entity.id
_entity.type
_entity.pdbx_description
1 polymer ?
#
loop_
_entity_poly.entity_id
_entity_poly.type
_entity_poly.pdbx_seq_one_letter_code
_entity_poly.pdbx_strand_id
1 'polypeptide(L)' 'MLPLVGIPVTVAKFLKFYRHIFRKEAGFQHISRYISGLLMSSNKTLQGIYSQIVWSEEGKTVSRRAMHE' A
#
# COMPACT_ATOMS: atom_id res chain seq x y z
N MET A 1 15.60 -0.38 -6.45
CA MET A 1 14.70 -0.73 -5.32
C MET A 1 13.95 -1.99 -5.70
N LEU A 2 13.68 -2.88 -4.74
CA LEU A 2 12.95 -4.12 -5.02
C LEU A 2 11.46 -3.81 -5.27
N PRO A 3 10.82 -4.48 -6.24
CA PRO A 3 9.39 -4.31 -6.47
C PRO A 3 8.58 -4.88 -5.31
N LEU A 4 7.54 -4.16 -4.88
CA LEU A 4 6.59 -4.58 -3.85
C LEU A 4 5.42 -5.31 -4.50
N VAL A 5 5.56 -6.62 -4.66
CA VAL A 5 4.57 -7.51 -5.28
C VAL A 5 3.64 -8.08 -4.20
N GLY A 6 2.72 -7.24 -3.72
CA GLY A 6 1.74 -7.62 -2.70
C GLY A 6 2.13 -7.29 -1.27
N ILE A 7 1.44 -7.92 -0.31
CA ILE A 7 1.58 -7.66 1.14
C ILE A 7 2.34 -8.83 1.78
N PRO A 8 3.45 -8.59 2.51
CA PRO A 8 4.15 -9.64 3.23
C PRO A 8 3.25 -10.35 4.25
N VAL A 9 3.37 -11.67 4.37
CA VAL A 9 2.51 -12.50 5.23
C VAL A 9 2.50 -12.03 6.68
N THR A 10 3.64 -11.62 7.22
CA THR A 10 3.75 -11.09 8.60
C THR A 10 2.92 -9.83 8.79
N VAL A 11 2.98 -8.90 7.82
CA VAL A 11 2.19 -7.67 7.84
C VAL A 11 0.71 -7.99 7.68
N ALA A 12 0.35 -8.90 6.78
CA ALA A 12 -1.03 -9.32 6.57
C ALA A 12 -1.66 -9.94 7.83
N LYS A 13 -0.92 -10.83 8.53
CA LYS A 13 -1.37 -11.44 9.79
C LYS A 13 -1.63 -10.38 10.87
N PHE A 14 -0.72 -9.42 11.01
CA PHE A 14 -0.87 -8.34 11.99
C PHE A 14 -2.05 -7.42 11.65
N LEU A 15 -2.17 -6.98 10.39
CA LEU A 15 -3.23 -6.06 9.97
C LEU A 15 -4.62 -6.70 9.99
N LYS A 16 -4.72 -8.02 9.89
CA LYS A 16 -6.00 -8.75 9.99
C LYS A 16 -6.76 -8.41 11.28
N PHE A 17 -6.07 -8.19 12.41
CA PHE A 17 -6.71 -7.79 13.67
C PHE A 17 -7.47 -6.46 13.56
N TYR A 18 -6.95 -5.55 12.75
CA TYR A 18 -7.52 -4.21 12.53
C TYR A 18 -8.55 -4.17 11.39
N ARG A 19 -8.84 -5.29 10.73
CA ARG A 19 -9.73 -5.34 9.56
C ARG A 19 -11.09 -4.72 9.83
N HIS A 20 -11.63 -4.88 11.04
CA HIS A 20 -12.93 -4.38 11.45
C HIS A 20 -13.03 -2.83 11.47
N ILE A 21 -11.90 -2.13 11.58
CA ILE A 21 -11.84 -0.65 11.54
C ILE A 21 -12.14 -0.14 10.12
N PHE A 22 -11.88 -0.94 9.09
CA PHE A 22 -12.01 -0.55 7.70
C PHE A 22 -13.39 -0.93 7.14
N ARG A 23 -14.17 0.08 6.74
CA ARG A 23 -15.48 -0.17 6.08
C ARG A 23 -15.34 -0.83 4.71
N LYS A 24 -14.33 -0.46 3.92
CA LYS A 24 -14.11 -0.95 2.55
C LYS A 24 -12.81 -1.74 2.45
N GLU A 25 -12.85 -2.86 1.73
CA GLU A 25 -11.68 -3.70 1.44
C GLU A 25 -10.58 -2.91 0.73
N ALA A 26 -10.95 -2.05 -0.23
CA ALA A 26 -10.00 -1.19 -0.93
C ALA A 26 -9.16 -0.30 0.02
N GLY A 27 -9.78 0.25 1.07
CA GLY A 27 -9.08 1.06 2.07
C GLY A 27 -8.12 0.23 2.92
N PHE A 28 -8.54 -0.97 3.32
CA PHE A 28 -7.70 -1.90 4.05
C PHE A 28 -6.47 -2.33 3.24
N GLN A 29 -6.66 -2.69 1.97
CA GLN A 29 -5.54 -3.05 1.10
C GLN A 29 -4.61 -1.88 0.82
N HIS A 30 -5.14 -0.66 0.68
CA HIS A 30 -4.34 0.55 0.49
C HIS A 30 -3.38 0.78 1.66
N ILE A 31 -3.90 0.78 2.89
CA ILE A 31 -3.09 0.94 4.10
C ILE A 31 -2.12 -0.23 4.27
N SER A 32 -2.54 -1.46 3.95
CA SER A 32 -1.66 -2.62 4.03
C SER A 32 -0.45 -2.51 3.10
N ARG A 33 -0.65 -2.06 1.86
CA ARG A 33 0.46 -1.79 0.92
C ARG A 33 1.33 -0.63 1.39
N TYR A 34 0.73 0.44 1.92
CA TYR A 34 1.46 1.59 2.43
C TYR A 34 2.37 1.21 3.61
N ILE A 35 1.86 0.48 4.59
CA ILE A 35 2.64 -0.02 5.73
C ILE A 35 3.76 -0.95 5.25
N SER A 36 3.47 -1.85 4.31
CA SER A 36 4.48 -2.73 3.72
C SER A 36 5.61 -1.92 3.07
N GLY A 37 5.26 -0.86 2.35
CA GLY A 37 6.21 0.07 1.75
C GLY A 37 7.02 0.87 2.77
N LEU A 38 6.39 1.34 3.85
CA LEU A 38 7.08 2.02 4.94
C LEU A 38 8.11 1.09 5.60
N LEU A 39 7.85 -0.21 5.69
CA LEU A 39 8.80 -1.16 6.25
C LEU A 39 9.93 -1.50 5.27
N MET A 40 9.61 -1.72 3.99
CA MET A 40 10.54 -2.33 3.03
C MET A 40 11.26 -1.37 2.07
N SER A 41 10.62 -0.26 1.68
CA SER A 41 11.22 0.70 0.74
C SER A 41 12.32 1.52 1.44
N SER A 42 13.47 1.79 0.83
CA SER A 42 14.39 2.78 1.42
C SER A 42 13.87 4.22 1.28
N ASN A 43 13.04 4.51 0.28
CA ASN A 43 12.39 5.80 0.10
C ASN A 43 11.01 5.78 0.75
N LYS A 44 10.88 6.44 1.90
CA LYS A 44 9.65 6.45 2.72
C LYS A 44 8.62 7.49 2.26
N THR A 45 8.91 8.27 1.23
CA THR A 45 7.90 9.19 0.68
C THR A 45 6.74 8.38 0.07
N LEU A 46 5.53 8.93 0.12
CA LEU A 46 4.35 8.30 -0.47
C LEU A 46 4.58 7.97 -1.95
N GLN A 47 5.16 8.91 -2.69
CA GLN A 47 5.51 8.76 -4.10
C GLN A 47 6.55 7.67 -4.33
N GLY A 48 7.60 7.63 -3.50
CA GLY A 48 8.68 6.65 -3.59
C GLY A 48 8.23 5.22 -3.23
N ILE A 49 7.28 5.07 -2.31
CA ILE A 49 6.64 3.79 -2.02
C ILE A 49 5.75 3.38 -3.20
N TYR A 50 4.93 4.30 -3.71
CA TYR A 50 3.90 3.95 -4.71
C TYR A 50 4.50 3.62 -6.06
N SER A 51 5.66 4.18 -6.39
CA SER A 51 6.41 3.83 -7.60
C SER A 51 6.99 2.41 -7.58
N GLN A 52 7.07 1.77 -6.40
CA GLN A 52 7.58 0.40 -6.25
C GLN A 52 6.48 -0.66 -6.19
N ILE A 53 5.22 -0.27 -5.96
CA ILE A 53 4.09 -1.21 -5.86
C ILE A 53 3.76 -1.74 -7.25
N VAL A 54 3.76 -3.07 -7.38
CA VAL A 54 3.25 -3.76 -8.57
C VAL A 54 1.75 -3.95 -8.42
N TRP A 55 0.98 -3.33 -9.31
CA TRP A 55 -0.48 -3.40 -9.32
C TRP A 55 -0.95 -4.58 -10.16
N SER A 56 -1.76 -5.46 -9.56
CA SER A 56 -2.26 -6.68 -10.21
C SER A 56 -3.35 -6.45 -11.26
N GLU A 57 -3.86 -5.22 -11.38
CA GLU A 57 -4.90 -4.85 -12.35
C GLU A 57 -4.35 -3.82 -13.35
N GLU A 58 -4.45 -4.13 -14.64
CA GLU A 58 -4.26 -3.17 -15.73
C GLU A 58 -5.24 -2.01 -15.53
N GLY A 59 -4.72 -0.82 -15.19
CA GLY A 59 -5.50 0.43 -15.19
C GLY A 59 -5.85 1.04 -13.81
N LYS A 60 -5.54 0.40 -12.68
CA LYS A 60 -5.64 1.07 -11.35
C LYS A 60 -4.38 1.89 -11.05
N THR A 61 -4.08 2.88 -11.87
CA THR A 61 -3.18 3.97 -11.45
C THR A 61 -3.85 4.70 -10.30
N VAL A 62 -3.22 4.70 -9.12
CA VAL A 62 -3.67 5.51 -7.99
C VAL A 62 -3.83 6.95 -8.46
N SER A 63 -5.05 7.49 -8.41
CA SER A 63 -5.31 8.89 -8.71
C SER A 63 -4.42 9.72 -7.80
N ARG A 64 -3.49 10.45 -8.41
CA ARG A 64 -2.62 11.44 -7.76
C ARG A 64 -3.48 12.62 -7.34
N ARG A 65 -4.31 12.46 -6.30
CA ARG A 65 -4.84 13.63 -5.61
C ARG A 65 -3.69 14.20 -4.80
N ALA A 66 -2.99 15.17 -5.40
CA ALA A 66 -2.22 16.12 -4.62
C ALA A 66 -3.18 16.70 -3.57
N MET A 67 -2.86 16.56 -2.30
CA MET A 67 -3.59 17.18 -1.20
C MET A 67 -3.19 18.67 -1.08
N HIS A 68 -3.10 19.37 -2.21
CA HIS A 68 -2.84 20.80 -2.32
C HIS A 68 -3.26 21.24 -3.73
N GLU A 69 -4.41 21.89 -3.82
CA GLU A 69 -4.54 23.12 -4.60
C GLU A 69 -4.42 24.29 -3.63
#